data_AF-A0AA36IDV5-F1
#
_entry.id   AF-A0AA36IDV5-F1
#
_cell.length_a   1.000
_cell.length_b   1.000
_cell.length_c   1.000
_cell.angle_alpha   90.00
_cell.angle_beta   90.00
_cell.angle_gamma   90.00
#
_symmetry.space_group_name_H-M   'P 1'
#
loop_
_entity.id
_entity.type
_entity.pdbx_description
1 polymer ?
#
loop_
_entity_poly.entity_id
_entity_poly.type
_entity_poly.pdbx_seq_one_letter_code
_entity_poly.pdbx_strand_id
1 'polypeptide(L)'
;MLSFFPVHKEFEDVGCVGSGPDDVGPGYYETFNQSSLDACKTFCIFNVACVGIEYSHEYNDRCRVWTRPEGVGGTVDLIGYVCLKYNHTISEGNYCKRFVRVQPCYGLEHEDCYRTFKKSSPFGDFPSDSRPKLSMLGSSLLGCASAPQLKAVRAGSLRKLEPKRTTEFRRAYERGDLPLFLSYEGVGRKVAWKAPLDKLDYFRYMPLLVEGLREREEPYCFLASQGLASLLQHGGPRIAATVPQLVLPLKAALNTRDEPVVARVLLVLQALVRSSPEVGEALVPYYRQILPIFNVYKDSTTGTDASIDYSQRKRQNLGELVEETLELLESSGGEDAFINIKYMIPTYQSCCVR
;
A
#
# COMPACT_ATOMS: atom_id res chain seq x y z
N MET A 1 -0.06 24.42 9.64
CA MET A 1 0.56 23.78 10.82
C MET A 1 -0.49 22.89 11.44
N LEU A 2 -0.09 21.73 11.97
CA LEU A 2 -0.99 20.80 12.64
C LEU A 2 -0.53 20.68 14.09
N SER A 3 -1.43 20.74 15.05
CA SER A 3 -1.09 20.59 16.46
C SER A 3 -2.14 19.78 17.22
N PHE A 4 -1.64 19.00 18.18
CA PHE A 4 -2.44 18.34 19.20
C PHE A 4 -2.11 18.94 20.56
N PHE A 5 -3.14 19.29 21.31
CA PHE A 5 -3.01 19.85 22.65
C PHE A 5 -4.10 19.30 23.56
N PRO A 6 -3.83 19.17 24.86
CA PRO A 6 -4.83 18.69 25.81
C PRO A 6 -5.95 19.71 25.99
N VAL A 7 -7.17 19.23 26.23
CA VAL A 7 -8.35 20.09 26.39
C VAL A 7 -8.32 20.86 27.71
N HIS A 8 -7.72 20.26 28.74
CA HIS A 8 -7.50 20.84 30.07
C HIS A 8 -6.06 20.58 30.55
N LYS A 9 -5.68 21.13 31.73
CA LYS A 9 -4.32 21.02 32.29
C LYS A 9 -3.87 19.57 32.55
N GLU A 10 -4.82 18.66 32.69
CA GLU A 10 -4.59 17.23 32.87
C GLU A 10 -4.78 16.54 31.52
N PHE A 11 -3.76 15.79 31.09
CA PHE A 11 -3.71 15.15 29.76
C PHE A 11 -3.82 13.62 29.83
N GLU A 12 -3.66 13.03 31.01
CA GLU A 12 -3.84 11.61 31.32
C GLU A 12 -5.08 11.43 32.19
N ASP A 13 -5.64 10.23 32.17
CA ASP A 13 -6.87 9.86 32.88
C ASP A 13 -8.11 10.71 32.52
N VAL A 14 -8.19 11.16 31.27
CA VAL A 14 -9.31 11.97 30.77
C VAL A 14 -9.85 11.45 29.43
N GLY A 15 -11.18 11.28 29.37
CA GLY A 15 -11.94 11.02 28.16
C GLY A 15 -12.43 12.31 27.50
N CYS A 16 -12.70 12.28 26.21
CA CYS A 16 -13.27 13.40 25.45
C CYS A 16 -14.80 13.39 25.55
N VAL A 17 -15.41 14.57 25.64
CA VAL A 17 -16.86 14.74 25.58
C VAL A 17 -17.28 15.85 24.63
N GLY A 18 -18.54 15.82 24.20
CA GLY A 18 -19.18 16.88 23.42
C GLY A 18 -19.43 18.14 24.26
N SER A 19 -20.65 18.67 24.23
CA SER A 19 -21.00 19.94 24.88
C SER A 19 -21.19 19.84 26.41
N GLY A 20 -21.16 18.64 26.98
CA GLY A 20 -21.28 18.39 28.42
C GLY A 20 -20.74 17.01 28.83
N PRO A 21 -20.61 16.74 30.14
CA PRO A 21 -19.98 15.51 30.66
C PRO A 21 -20.70 14.21 30.27
N ASP A 22 -22.02 14.27 30.01
CA ASP A 22 -22.82 13.13 29.58
C ASP A 22 -23.05 13.08 28.05
N ASP A 23 -22.52 14.05 27.30
CA ASP A 23 -22.72 14.18 25.84
C ASP A 23 -21.72 13.31 25.06
N VAL A 24 -21.90 11.99 25.18
CA VAL A 24 -21.10 10.97 24.50
C VAL A 24 -21.97 10.23 23.48
N GLY A 25 -22.20 10.86 22.32
CA GLY A 25 -23.02 10.31 21.25
C GLY A 25 -22.29 9.27 20.37
N PRO A 26 -22.96 8.19 19.91
CA PRO A 26 -22.35 7.15 19.06
C PRO A 26 -21.95 7.63 17.65
N GLY A 27 -22.26 8.87 17.29
CA GLY A 27 -21.89 9.51 16.02
C GLY A 27 -20.83 10.61 16.13
N TYR A 28 -20.25 10.83 17.32
CA TYR A 28 -19.25 11.88 17.53
C TYR A 28 -17.81 11.44 17.26
N TYR A 29 -17.59 10.13 17.24
CA TYR A 29 -16.28 9.55 17.04
C TYR A 29 -16.37 8.21 16.32
N GLU A 30 -15.32 7.89 15.58
CA GLU A 30 -15.09 6.57 15.00
C GLU A 30 -14.05 5.82 15.84
N THR A 31 -14.31 4.56 16.17
CA THR A 31 -13.41 3.76 17.00
C THR A 31 -12.52 2.87 16.14
N PHE A 32 -11.22 2.93 16.39
CA PHE A 32 -10.16 2.15 15.77
C PHE A 32 -9.26 1.54 16.85
N ASN A 33 -8.39 0.61 16.45
CA ASN A 33 -7.31 0.11 17.31
C ASN A 33 -5.97 0.57 16.73
N GLN A 34 -5.13 1.20 17.55
CA GLN A 34 -3.84 1.76 17.13
C GLN A 34 -2.77 1.46 18.17
N SER A 35 -1.63 0.92 17.78
CA SER A 35 -0.58 0.43 18.69
C SER A 35 0.11 1.50 19.55
N SER A 36 -0.21 2.78 19.38
CA SER A 36 0.32 3.87 20.19
C SER A 36 -0.51 5.16 20.03
N LEU A 37 -0.35 6.08 20.99
CA LEU A 37 -0.90 7.43 20.92
C LEU A 37 -0.45 8.19 19.66
N ASP A 38 0.82 8.03 19.26
CA ASP A 38 1.37 8.66 18.06
C ASP A 38 0.79 8.07 16.76
N ALA A 39 0.47 6.77 16.75
CA ALA A 39 -0.26 6.16 15.64
C ALA A 39 -1.70 6.70 15.56
N CYS A 40 -2.37 6.90 16.70
CA CYS A 40 -3.70 7.51 16.77
C CYS A 40 -3.70 8.97 16.26
N LYS A 41 -2.71 9.78 16.64
CA LYS A 41 -2.51 11.15 16.10
C LYS A 41 -2.32 11.15 14.59
N THR A 42 -1.47 10.25 14.09
CA THR A 42 -1.20 10.10 12.66
C THR A 42 -2.47 9.74 11.89
N PHE A 43 -3.28 8.83 12.43
CA PHE A 43 -4.54 8.44 11.83
C PHE A 43 -5.54 9.61 11.77
N CYS A 44 -5.62 10.42 12.83
CA CYS A 44 -6.41 11.65 12.83
C CYS A 44 -5.97 12.65 11.75
N ILE A 45 -4.65 12.86 11.55
CA ILE A 45 -4.15 13.76 10.49
C ILE A 45 -4.57 13.30 9.09
N PHE A 46 -4.73 12.00 8.86
CA PHE A 46 -5.19 11.45 7.58
C PHE A 46 -6.72 11.53 7.40
N ASN A 47 -7.48 11.67 8.49
CA ASN A 47 -8.93 11.77 8.42
C ASN A 47 -9.33 13.25 8.28
N VAL A 48 -9.94 13.59 7.14
CA VAL A 48 -10.39 14.96 6.81
C VAL A 48 -11.42 15.54 7.79
N ALA A 49 -12.14 14.67 8.49
CA ALA A 49 -13.16 15.07 9.46
C ALA A 49 -12.63 15.08 10.90
N CYS A 50 -11.35 14.77 11.14
CA CYS A 50 -10.84 14.69 12.49
C CYS A 50 -10.78 16.07 13.17
N VAL A 51 -11.32 16.17 14.37
CA VAL A 51 -11.26 17.35 15.24
C VAL A 51 -10.55 17.08 16.58
N GLY A 52 -10.25 15.81 16.87
CA GLY A 52 -9.58 15.38 18.10
C GLY A 52 -9.43 13.87 18.19
N ILE A 53 -8.71 13.41 19.20
CA ILE A 53 -8.54 11.98 19.48
C ILE A 53 -8.74 11.68 20.96
N GLU A 54 -9.26 10.49 21.23
CA GLU A 54 -9.26 9.87 22.55
C GLU A 54 -8.54 8.52 22.43
N TYR A 55 -7.49 8.33 23.22
CA TYR A 55 -6.66 7.13 23.15
C TYR A 55 -6.58 6.44 24.52
N SER A 56 -6.64 5.11 24.52
CA SER A 56 -6.34 4.31 25.70
C SER A 56 -5.46 3.12 25.37
N HIS A 57 -4.34 3.01 26.06
CA HIS A 57 -3.46 1.84 26.00
C HIS A 57 -4.03 0.67 26.83
N GLU A 58 -4.67 0.97 27.98
CA GLU A 58 -5.19 -0.06 28.89
C GLU A 58 -6.38 -0.84 28.31
N TYR A 59 -7.18 -0.20 27.45
CA TYR A 59 -8.38 -0.80 26.87
C TYR A 59 -8.19 -1.25 25.41
N ASN A 60 -7.22 -2.14 25.18
CA ASN A 60 -6.95 -2.76 23.87
C ASN A 60 -6.56 -1.74 22.78
N ASP A 61 -5.66 -0.81 23.14
CA ASP A 61 -5.11 0.17 22.19
C ASP A 61 -6.20 0.95 21.44
N ARG A 62 -7.27 1.28 22.16
CA ARG A 62 -8.47 1.90 21.60
C ARG A 62 -8.17 3.35 21.24
N CYS A 63 -8.35 3.68 19.97
CA CYS A 63 -8.20 5.01 19.39
C CYS A 63 -9.55 5.47 18.85
N ARG A 64 -10.16 6.45 19.50
CA ARG A 64 -11.39 7.11 19.03
C ARG A 64 -11.01 8.41 18.34
N VAL A 65 -11.35 8.50 17.06
CA VAL A 65 -11.14 9.68 16.22
C VAL A 65 -12.41 10.50 16.25
N TRP A 66 -12.35 11.69 16.82
CA TRP A 66 -13.50 12.58 16.93
C TRP A 66 -13.76 13.27 15.60
N THR A 67 -15.01 13.22 15.15
CA THR A 67 -15.46 13.79 13.86
C THR A 67 -16.64 14.76 14.02
N ARG A 68 -17.00 15.08 15.27
CA ARG A 68 -18.06 16.02 15.61
C ARG A 68 -17.78 17.42 15.02
N PRO A 69 -18.69 18.02 14.22
CA PRO A 69 -18.46 19.33 13.59
C PRO A 69 -18.19 20.47 14.57
N GLU A 70 -18.80 20.41 15.75
CA GLU A 70 -18.63 21.36 16.85
C GLU A 70 -17.35 21.12 17.67
N GLY A 71 -16.54 20.12 17.31
CA GLY A 71 -15.32 19.78 18.03
C GLY A 71 -15.55 19.00 19.33
N VAL A 72 -14.45 18.78 20.05
CA VAL A 72 -14.46 18.28 21.44
C VAL A 72 -14.81 19.45 22.36
N GLY A 73 -15.91 19.38 23.09
CA GLY A 73 -16.37 20.49 23.93
C GLY A 73 -15.78 20.47 25.34
N GLY A 74 -15.40 19.30 25.85
CA GLY A 74 -14.79 19.16 27.18
C GLY A 74 -14.12 17.80 27.42
N THR A 75 -13.77 17.53 28.68
CA THR A 75 -13.26 16.23 29.14
C THR A 75 -14.07 15.69 30.31
N VAL A 76 -13.98 14.39 30.53
CA VAL A 76 -14.51 13.69 31.71
C VAL A 76 -13.41 12.83 32.31
N ASP A 77 -13.37 12.71 33.63
CA ASP A 77 -12.37 11.88 34.31
C ASP A 77 -12.58 10.41 33.93
N LEU A 78 -11.58 9.82 33.28
CA LEU A 78 -11.63 8.46 32.78
C LEU A 78 -10.23 7.84 32.79
N ILE A 79 -10.01 6.96 33.77
CA ILE A 79 -8.71 6.33 34.03
C ILE A 79 -8.21 5.56 32.80
N GLY A 80 -6.95 5.79 32.44
CA GLY A 80 -6.27 5.13 31.32
C GLY A 80 -6.61 5.70 29.96
N TYR A 81 -7.26 6.87 29.89
CA TYR A 81 -7.58 7.58 28.64
C TYR A 81 -6.84 8.91 28.52
N VAL A 82 -6.57 9.30 27.27
CA VAL A 82 -5.92 10.56 26.90
C VAL A 82 -6.79 11.25 25.86
N CYS A 83 -7.23 12.47 26.14
CA CYS A 83 -8.04 13.30 25.24
C CYS A 83 -7.25 14.48 24.68
N LEU A 84 -7.13 14.56 23.36
CA LEU A 84 -6.40 15.63 22.66
C LEU A 84 -7.26 16.29 21.59
N LYS A 85 -7.25 17.62 21.54
CA LYS A 85 -7.83 18.42 20.45
C LYS A 85 -6.87 18.52 19.29
N TYR A 86 -7.40 18.46 18.07
CA TYR A 86 -6.62 18.61 16.85
C TYR A 86 -6.93 19.96 16.19
N ASN A 87 -5.91 20.79 16.03
CA ASN A 87 -6.01 22.06 15.31
C ASN A 87 -5.16 22.00 14.03
N HIS A 88 -5.76 22.40 12.91
CA HIS A 88 -5.10 22.40 11.61
C HIS A 88 -5.41 23.65 10.81
N THR A 89 -4.42 24.12 10.06
CA THR A 89 -4.61 25.17 9.04
C THR A 89 -4.87 24.61 7.64
N ILE A 90 -5.31 23.35 7.54
CA ILE A 90 -5.64 22.69 6.27
C ILE A 90 -7.01 23.19 5.78
N SER A 91 -7.12 23.51 4.49
CA SER A 91 -8.39 23.89 3.84
C SER A 91 -9.42 22.78 3.90
N GLU A 92 -10.69 23.13 4.14
CA GLU A 92 -11.81 22.19 4.24
C GLU A 92 -11.79 21.12 3.14
N GLY A 93 -11.99 19.85 3.53
CA GLY A 93 -11.97 18.70 2.61
C GLY A 93 -10.58 18.20 2.18
N ASN A 94 -9.48 18.77 2.70
CA ASN A 94 -8.12 18.32 2.41
C ASN A 94 -7.46 17.67 3.64
N TYR A 95 -6.50 16.78 3.42
CA TYR A 95 -5.69 16.15 4.47
C TYR A 95 -4.20 16.26 4.14
N CYS A 96 -3.34 16.17 5.17
CA CYS A 96 -1.90 16.32 4.97
C CYS A 96 -1.25 15.00 4.53
N LYS A 97 -0.68 14.95 3.30
CA LYS A 97 0.02 13.77 2.77
C LYS A 97 1.46 13.62 3.29
N ARG A 98 2.10 14.70 3.73
CA ARG A 98 3.50 14.72 4.21
C ARG A 98 3.66 15.71 5.35
N PHE A 99 3.97 15.18 6.52
CA PHE A 99 4.20 15.95 7.74
C PHE A 99 5.29 15.28 8.58
N VAL A 100 5.96 16.07 9.42
CA VAL A 100 6.99 15.58 10.37
C VAL A 100 6.73 16.23 11.73
N ARG A 101 6.85 15.46 12.81
CA ARG A 101 6.75 15.95 14.19
C ARG A 101 7.93 16.88 14.47
N VAL A 102 7.67 18.06 15.02
CA VAL A 102 8.71 19.07 15.33
C VAL A 102 8.76 19.24 16.84
N GLN A 103 9.95 19.08 17.42
CA GLN A 103 10.23 19.44 18.81
C GLN A 103 11.48 20.35 18.85
N PRO A 104 11.44 21.48 19.59
CA PRO A 104 10.37 21.94 20.47
C PRO A 104 9.22 22.66 19.74
N CYS A 105 8.01 22.49 20.26
CA CYS A 105 6.79 23.18 19.87
C CYS A 105 6.62 24.47 20.66
N TYR A 106 6.91 25.63 20.07
CA TYR A 106 6.61 26.95 20.67
C TYR A 106 7.06 27.17 22.14
N GLY A 107 7.94 26.33 22.68
CA GLY A 107 8.37 26.39 24.08
C GLY A 107 7.34 25.89 25.10
N LEU A 108 6.30 25.14 24.69
CA LEU A 108 5.27 24.59 25.58
C LEU A 108 5.51 23.09 25.85
N GLU A 109 5.44 22.68 27.12
CA GLU A 109 5.45 21.28 27.53
C GLU A 109 4.07 20.66 27.21
N HIS A 110 4.05 19.42 26.69
CA HIS A 110 2.86 18.62 26.37
C HIS A 110 2.07 18.95 25.08
N GLU A 111 2.59 19.80 24.19
CA GLU A 111 2.01 20.01 22.84
C GLU A 111 2.77 19.26 21.74
N ASP A 112 2.04 18.63 20.82
CA ASP A 112 2.60 17.93 19.67
C ASP A 112 2.27 18.63 18.36
N CYS A 113 3.28 19.17 17.69
CA CYS A 113 3.14 19.89 16.44
C CYS A 113 3.79 19.16 15.29
N TYR A 114 3.17 19.35 14.13
CA TYR A 114 3.61 18.79 12.88
C TYR A 114 3.74 19.89 11.82
N ARG A 115 4.89 19.92 11.16
CA ARG A 115 5.14 20.82 10.02
C ARG A 115 4.73 20.12 8.74
N THR A 116 3.88 20.79 7.96
CA THR A 116 3.37 20.30 6.67
C THR A 116 4.26 20.80 5.54
N PHE A 117 4.59 19.94 4.58
CA PHE A 117 5.33 20.34 3.38
C PHE A 117 4.33 20.72 2.27
N LYS A 118 4.32 21.99 1.83
CA LYS A 118 3.58 22.40 0.63
C LYS A 118 4.37 22.01 -0.62
N LYS A 119 3.67 21.53 -1.65
CA LYS A 119 4.25 21.24 -2.97
C LYS A 119 4.41 22.56 -3.73
N SER A 120 5.63 23.05 -3.90
CA SER A 120 5.99 23.98 -4.98
C SER A 120 7.24 23.43 -5.66
N SER A 121 7.07 22.95 -6.89
CA SER A 121 8.13 22.57 -7.85
C SER A 121 8.18 23.70 -8.91
N PRO A 122 9.28 24.01 -9.62
CA PRO A 122 10.35 23.10 -10.07
C PRO A 122 11.80 23.66 -9.98
N PHE A 123 12.79 22.77 -9.82
CA PHE A 123 14.24 23.07 -9.71
C PHE A 123 14.66 24.05 -8.60
N GLY A 124 15.34 23.53 -7.58
CA GLY A 124 15.95 24.32 -6.51
C GLY A 124 16.66 23.41 -5.52
N ASP A 125 17.96 23.65 -5.38
CA ASP A 125 18.97 22.79 -4.77
C ASP A 125 18.72 22.34 -3.33
N PHE A 126 19.19 21.13 -3.05
CA PHE A 126 19.43 20.62 -1.70
C PHE A 126 20.58 21.39 -1.04
N PRO A 127 20.42 21.93 0.18
CA PRO A 127 21.53 22.03 1.09
C PRO A 127 21.79 20.62 1.65
N SER A 128 22.94 20.07 1.30
CA SER A 128 23.60 19.02 2.07
C SER A 128 23.84 19.52 3.51
N ASP A 129 23.89 18.57 4.44
CA ASP A 129 24.18 18.74 5.86
C ASP A 129 23.05 19.25 6.77
N SER A 130 22.39 18.28 7.41
CA SER A 130 22.48 18.15 8.87
C SER A 130 21.82 16.84 9.34
N ARG A 131 22.64 15.81 9.47
CA ARG A 131 22.35 14.67 10.36
C ARG A 131 22.29 15.19 11.80
N PRO A 132 21.31 14.83 12.64
CA PRO A 132 21.55 14.84 14.08
C PRO A 132 22.48 13.66 14.41
N LYS A 133 23.66 13.99 14.92
CA LYS A 133 24.64 13.04 15.48
C LYS A 133 24.05 12.41 16.74
N LEU A 134 23.85 11.09 16.72
CA LEU A 134 23.64 10.32 17.94
C LEU A 134 25.02 10.12 18.60
N SER A 135 25.37 10.95 19.58
CA SER A 135 26.55 10.72 20.41
C SER A 135 26.20 9.73 21.52
N MET A 136 26.84 8.56 21.46
CA MET A 136 26.94 7.62 22.57
C MET A 136 27.57 8.29 23.80
N LEU A 137 26.98 8.05 24.96
CA LEU A 137 27.66 8.06 26.25
C LEU A 137 26.81 7.29 27.27
N GLY A 138 27.45 6.32 27.94
CA GLY A 138 27.06 5.91 29.30
C GLY A 138 26.35 4.58 29.44
N SER A 139 27.09 3.48 29.32
CA SER A 139 26.73 2.19 29.91
C SER A 139 26.64 2.30 31.44
N SER A 140 25.57 1.77 32.06
CA SER A 140 25.59 1.08 33.37
C SER A 140 24.22 0.46 33.68
N LEU A 141 24.18 -0.88 33.53
CA LEU A 141 23.42 -1.90 34.28
C LEU A 141 22.22 -1.48 35.16
N LEU A 142 21.06 -2.12 34.94
CA LEU A 142 20.38 -3.04 35.89
C LEU A 142 19.06 -3.54 35.27
N GLY A 143 18.79 -4.84 35.47
CA GLY A 143 17.86 -5.64 34.67
C GLY A 143 16.38 -5.57 35.04
N CYS A 144 15.54 -6.26 34.24
CA CYS A 144 14.59 -7.27 34.71
C CYS A 144 13.88 -8.00 33.55
N ALA A 145 13.94 -9.33 33.62
CA ALA A 145 12.96 -10.37 33.26
C ALA A 145 12.32 -10.45 31.86
N SER A 146 12.36 -11.68 31.33
CA SER A 146 11.63 -12.21 30.19
C SER A 146 10.12 -12.28 30.44
N ALA A 147 9.33 -11.73 29.51
CA ALA A 147 7.89 -11.90 29.47
C ALA A 147 7.52 -13.30 28.92
N PRO A 148 6.44 -13.94 29.43
CA PRO A 148 6.05 -15.28 29.05
C PRO A 148 5.57 -15.34 27.60
N GLN A 149 5.91 -16.46 26.97
CA GLN A 149 5.63 -16.80 25.58
C GLN A 149 4.11 -16.91 25.35
N LEU A 150 3.45 -15.77 25.09
CA LEU A 150 2.10 -15.74 24.57
C LEU A 150 2.14 -16.35 23.16
N LYS A 151 1.51 -17.53 23.01
CA LYS A 151 1.31 -18.18 21.71
C LYS A 151 0.71 -17.15 20.76
N ALA A 152 1.47 -16.79 19.73
CA ALA A 152 1.02 -15.92 18.66
C ALA A 152 -0.33 -16.43 18.14
N VAL A 153 -1.40 -15.67 18.38
CA VAL A 153 -2.63 -15.81 17.60
C VAL A 153 -2.18 -15.52 16.18
N ARG A 154 -2.23 -16.55 15.31
CA ARG A 154 -1.90 -16.39 13.89
C ARG A 154 -2.79 -15.29 13.32
N ALA A 155 -2.25 -14.08 13.22
CA ALA A 155 -2.80 -13.05 12.38
C ALA A 155 -2.98 -13.70 11.01
N GLY A 156 -4.21 -13.76 10.51
CA GLY A 156 -4.56 -14.40 9.25
C GLY A 156 -3.99 -13.63 8.06
N SER A 157 -2.67 -13.46 7.98
CA SER A 157 -1.93 -12.77 6.93
C SER A 157 -2.21 -13.41 5.56
N LEU A 158 -2.54 -14.71 5.55
CA LEU A 158 -2.87 -15.50 4.36
C LEU A 158 -4.37 -15.70 4.13
N ARG A 159 -5.27 -14.99 4.84
CA ARG A 159 -6.70 -15.11 4.54
C ARG A 159 -6.99 -14.46 3.19
N LYS A 160 -7.42 -15.28 2.24
CA LYS A 160 -7.90 -14.86 0.91
C LYS A 160 -9.00 -13.82 1.11
N LEU A 161 -8.82 -12.62 0.56
CA LEU A 161 -9.90 -11.63 0.52
C LEU A 161 -10.97 -12.15 -0.43
N GLU A 162 -12.20 -12.35 0.06
CA GLU A 162 -13.34 -12.77 -0.76
C GLU A 162 -13.49 -11.80 -1.96
N PRO A 163 -13.40 -12.30 -3.20
CA PRO A 163 -13.42 -11.43 -4.36
C PRO A 163 -14.78 -10.75 -4.50
N LYS A 164 -14.79 -9.41 -4.59
CA LYS A 164 -15.98 -8.62 -4.98
C LYS A 164 -16.55 -9.23 -6.26
N ARG A 165 -17.81 -9.66 -6.19
CA ARG A 165 -18.56 -10.33 -7.26
C ARG A 165 -18.47 -9.50 -8.55
N THR A 166 -17.86 -10.06 -9.59
CA THR A 166 -17.68 -9.54 -10.97
C THR A 166 -16.65 -8.41 -11.16
N THR A 167 -15.58 -8.68 -11.91
CA THR A 167 -14.65 -7.67 -12.43
C THR A 167 -15.32 -6.82 -13.52
N GLU A 168 -14.80 -5.62 -13.77
CA GLU A 168 -15.23 -4.80 -14.91
C GLU A 168 -14.96 -5.53 -16.23
N PHE A 169 -13.86 -6.29 -16.31
CA PHE A 169 -13.53 -7.14 -17.45
C PHE A 169 -14.64 -8.12 -17.80
N ARG A 170 -15.17 -8.86 -16.80
CA ARG A 170 -16.26 -9.82 -17.02
C ARG A 170 -17.50 -9.12 -17.59
N ARG A 171 -17.88 -7.98 -17.02
CA ARG A 171 -19.04 -7.21 -17.52
C ARG A 171 -18.83 -6.68 -18.94
N ALA A 172 -17.63 -6.19 -19.25
CA ALA A 172 -17.30 -5.70 -20.58
C ALA A 172 -17.27 -6.82 -21.63
N TYR A 173 -16.86 -8.04 -21.24
CA TYR A 173 -16.92 -9.21 -22.11
C TYR A 173 -18.37 -9.63 -22.39
N GLU A 174 -19.19 -9.74 -21.35
CA GLU A 174 -20.61 -10.13 -21.47
C GLU A 174 -21.43 -9.12 -22.28
N ARG A 175 -21.10 -7.82 -22.19
CA ARG A 175 -21.70 -6.77 -23.03
C ARG A 175 -21.22 -6.78 -24.47
N GLY A 176 -20.12 -7.47 -24.79
CA GLY A 176 -19.51 -7.49 -26.12
C GLY A 176 -18.67 -6.26 -26.46
N ASP A 177 -18.35 -5.42 -25.47
CA ASP A 177 -17.56 -4.18 -25.61
C ASP A 177 -16.08 -4.45 -25.91
N LEU A 178 -15.61 -5.66 -25.61
CA LEU A 178 -14.21 -6.04 -25.82
C LEU A 178 -13.93 -6.38 -27.31
N PRO A 179 -12.78 -5.93 -27.84
CA PRO A 179 -12.35 -6.19 -29.21
C PRO A 179 -11.69 -7.58 -29.36
N LEU A 180 -11.86 -8.47 -28.39
CA LEU A 180 -11.25 -9.80 -28.36
C LEU A 180 -12.30 -10.88 -28.15
N PHE A 181 -12.08 -12.04 -28.76
CA PHE A 181 -12.96 -13.20 -28.66
C PHE A 181 -12.15 -14.50 -28.71
N LEU A 182 -12.76 -15.58 -28.25
CA LEU A 182 -12.20 -16.92 -28.37
C LEU A 182 -12.36 -17.41 -29.81
N SER A 183 -11.24 -17.81 -30.41
CA SER A 183 -11.23 -18.54 -31.68
C SER A 183 -10.78 -19.98 -31.44
N TYR A 184 -11.43 -20.90 -32.14
CA TYR A 184 -11.12 -22.33 -32.16
C TYR A 184 -10.52 -22.69 -33.52
N GLU A 185 -9.36 -22.12 -33.83
CA GLU A 185 -8.60 -22.52 -35.03
C GLU A 185 -7.71 -23.74 -34.69
N GLY A 186 -8.17 -24.93 -35.10
CA GLY A 186 -7.43 -26.19 -34.95
C GLY A 186 -7.52 -26.79 -33.54
N VAL A 187 -6.42 -27.41 -33.07
CA VAL A 187 -6.35 -28.15 -31.78
C VAL A 187 -6.09 -27.22 -30.57
N GLY A 188 -6.25 -25.89 -30.72
CA GLY A 188 -5.94 -24.93 -29.67
C GLY A 188 -6.92 -23.77 -29.60
N ARG A 189 -7.18 -23.30 -28.38
CA ARG A 189 -7.84 -22.02 -28.14
C ARG A 189 -6.87 -20.88 -28.44
N LYS A 190 -7.27 -19.94 -29.29
CA LYS A 190 -6.52 -18.71 -29.59
C LYS A 190 -7.38 -17.49 -29.31
N VAL A 191 -6.74 -16.37 -28.99
CA VAL A 191 -7.42 -15.07 -28.89
C VAL A 191 -7.40 -14.43 -30.27
N ALA A 192 -8.58 -14.12 -30.79
CA ALA A 192 -8.76 -13.38 -32.02
C ALA A 192 -9.25 -11.97 -31.72
N TRP A 193 -8.86 -11.02 -32.57
CA TRP A 193 -9.13 -9.60 -32.38
C TRP A 193 -10.06 -9.08 -33.47
N LYS A 194 -11.05 -8.28 -33.10
CA LYS A 194 -12.01 -7.63 -34.02
C LYS A 194 -11.33 -6.54 -34.87
N ALA A 195 -10.24 -5.97 -34.39
CA ALA A 195 -9.48 -4.91 -35.04
C ALA A 195 -7.97 -5.20 -34.94
N PRO A 196 -7.16 -4.70 -35.89
CA PRO A 196 -5.70 -4.84 -35.81
C PRO A 196 -5.16 -4.16 -34.56
N LEU A 197 -4.17 -4.78 -33.92
CA LEU A 197 -3.60 -4.33 -32.64
C LEU A 197 -3.03 -2.91 -32.72
N ASP A 198 -2.56 -2.49 -33.89
CA ASP A 198 -2.01 -1.16 -34.13
C ASP A 198 -3.04 -0.03 -33.98
N LYS A 199 -4.32 -0.30 -34.23
CA LYS A 199 -5.39 0.71 -34.19
C LYS A 199 -6.20 0.67 -32.89
N LEU A 200 -5.87 -0.23 -31.96
CA LEU A 200 -6.56 -0.32 -30.68
C LEU A 200 -6.15 0.82 -29.75
N ASP A 201 -7.11 1.26 -28.93
CA ASP A 201 -6.86 2.23 -27.87
C ASP A 201 -6.30 1.51 -26.63
N TYR A 202 -4.98 1.61 -26.47
CA TYR A 202 -4.26 0.99 -25.35
C TYR A 202 -4.68 1.55 -24.00
N PHE A 203 -5.04 2.84 -23.91
CA PHE A 203 -5.47 3.46 -22.66
C PHE A 203 -6.80 2.90 -22.17
N ARG A 204 -7.69 2.51 -23.09
CA ARG A 204 -8.99 1.89 -22.75
C ARG A 204 -8.86 0.41 -22.43
N TYR A 205 -8.14 -0.35 -23.27
CA TYR A 205 -8.21 -1.82 -23.21
C TYR A 205 -7.17 -2.46 -22.28
N MET A 206 -5.99 -1.86 -22.09
CA MET A 206 -4.98 -2.45 -21.20
C MET A 206 -5.42 -2.50 -19.73
N PRO A 207 -5.89 -1.40 -19.10
CA PRO A 207 -6.30 -1.44 -17.70
C PRO A 207 -7.40 -2.47 -17.45
N LEU A 208 -8.33 -2.58 -18.39
CA LEU A 208 -9.44 -3.54 -18.36
C LEU A 208 -8.94 -4.99 -18.43
N LEU A 209 -7.94 -5.28 -19.28
CA LEU A 209 -7.30 -6.60 -19.36
C LEU A 209 -6.50 -6.96 -18.11
N VAL A 210 -5.79 -5.98 -17.52
CA VAL A 210 -5.07 -6.16 -16.25
C VAL A 210 -6.04 -6.47 -15.11
N GLU A 211 -7.20 -5.80 -15.07
CA GLU A 211 -8.23 -6.11 -14.08
C GLU A 211 -8.76 -7.55 -14.24
N GLY A 212 -8.90 -8.02 -15.48
CA GLY A 212 -9.28 -9.39 -15.81
C GLY A 212 -8.31 -10.47 -15.31
N LEU A 213 -7.07 -10.12 -14.93
CA LEU A 213 -6.11 -11.08 -14.35
C LEU A 213 -6.58 -11.63 -12.99
N ARG A 214 -7.53 -10.95 -12.33
CA ARG A 214 -8.15 -11.38 -11.07
C ARG A 214 -9.15 -12.53 -11.27
N GLU A 215 -9.62 -12.75 -12.50
CA GLU A 215 -10.58 -13.80 -12.80
C GLU A 215 -9.92 -15.18 -12.74
N ARG A 216 -10.60 -16.14 -12.10
CA ARG A 216 -10.19 -17.55 -12.08
C ARG A 216 -10.94 -18.41 -13.10
N GLU A 217 -12.15 -18.00 -13.46
CA GLU A 217 -13.01 -18.79 -14.35
C GLU A 217 -12.55 -18.71 -15.79
N GLU A 218 -12.60 -19.86 -16.48
CA GLU A 218 -12.48 -19.90 -17.92
C GLU A 218 -13.82 -19.53 -18.57
N PRO A 219 -13.83 -18.75 -19.67
CA PRO A 219 -12.69 -18.36 -20.50
C PRO A 219 -12.03 -17.03 -20.12
N TYR A 220 -12.57 -16.29 -19.16
CA TYR A 220 -12.15 -14.92 -18.82
C TYR A 220 -10.67 -14.82 -18.46
N CYS A 221 -10.18 -15.75 -17.65
CA CYS A 221 -8.79 -15.74 -17.18
C CYS A 221 -7.77 -15.98 -18.32
N PHE A 222 -8.13 -16.81 -19.30
CA PHE A 222 -7.33 -17.07 -20.50
C PHE A 222 -7.36 -15.88 -21.45
N LEU A 223 -8.53 -15.29 -21.68
CA LEU A 223 -8.70 -14.11 -22.53
C LEU A 223 -7.93 -12.89 -22.01
N ALA A 224 -7.98 -12.65 -20.69
CA ALA A 224 -7.27 -11.54 -20.07
C ALA A 224 -5.74 -11.69 -20.22
N SER A 225 -5.21 -12.87 -19.86
CA SER A 225 -3.76 -13.13 -19.91
C SER A 225 -3.19 -13.13 -21.32
N GLN A 226 -3.82 -13.85 -22.26
CA GLN A 226 -3.36 -13.90 -23.64
C GLN A 226 -3.62 -12.60 -24.38
N GLY A 227 -4.76 -11.94 -24.13
CA GLY A 227 -5.07 -10.64 -24.71
C GLY A 227 -4.04 -9.59 -24.31
N LEU A 228 -3.66 -9.55 -23.03
CA LEU A 228 -2.63 -8.66 -22.56
C LEU A 228 -1.25 -9.00 -23.15
N ALA A 229 -0.89 -10.28 -23.24
CA ALA A 229 0.36 -10.71 -23.87
C ALA A 229 0.45 -10.28 -25.35
N SER A 230 -0.63 -10.40 -26.12
CA SER A 230 -0.66 -9.94 -27.52
C SER A 230 -0.51 -8.42 -27.63
N LEU A 231 -1.16 -7.64 -26.75
CA LEU A 231 -1.01 -6.18 -26.72
C LEU A 231 0.41 -5.76 -26.35
N LEU A 232 1.04 -6.44 -25.40
CA LEU A 232 2.41 -6.18 -24.98
C LEU A 232 3.42 -6.43 -26.10
N GLN A 233 3.25 -7.53 -26.86
CA GLN A 233 4.12 -7.85 -27.99
C GLN A 233 4.04 -6.83 -29.15
N HIS A 234 2.88 -6.18 -29.36
CA HIS A 234 2.65 -5.25 -30.48
C HIS A 234 2.54 -3.77 -30.06
N GLY A 235 2.61 -3.48 -28.76
CA GLY A 235 2.34 -2.15 -28.23
C GLY A 235 3.48 -1.15 -28.37
N GLY A 236 4.72 -1.64 -28.32
CA GLY A 236 5.93 -0.81 -28.41
C GLY A 236 5.91 0.36 -27.41
N PRO A 237 6.24 1.60 -27.83
CA PRO A 237 6.38 2.75 -26.92
C PRO A 237 5.04 3.22 -26.33
N ARG A 238 3.90 2.86 -26.93
CA ARG A 238 2.56 3.25 -26.44
C ARG A 238 2.25 2.66 -25.07
N ILE A 239 2.92 1.56 -24.72
CA ILE A 239 2.77 0.86 -23.45
C ILE A 239 3.23 1.77 -22.30
N ALA A 240 4.36 2.47 -22.46
CA ALA A 240 4.92 3.34 -21.42
C ALA A 240 3.94 4.44 -20.99
N ALA A 241 3.21 5.03 -21.94
CA ALA A 241 2.21 6.06 -21.66
C ALA A 241 1.02 5.53 -20.84
N THR A 242 0.71 4.23 -20.91
CA THR A 242 -0.40 3.63 -20.16
C THR A 242 -0.05 3.25 -18.72
N VAL A 243 1.25 3.19 -18.37
CA VAL A 243 1.74 2.71 -17.06
C VAL A 243 0.99 3.30 -15.87
N PRO A 244 0.75 4.63 -15.76
CA PRO A 244 0.04 5.20 -14.61
C PRO A 244 -1.37 4.61 -14.38
N GLN A 245 -2.05 4.20 -15.45
CA GLN A 245 -3.39 3.59 -15.38
C GLN A 245 -3.35 2.11 -15.00
N LEU A 246 -2.21 1.42 -15.20
CA LEU A 246 -2.04 0.01 -14.87
C LEU A 246 -1.72 -0.22 -13.39
N VAL A 247 -1.14 0.78 -12.71
CA VAL A 247 -0.67 0.65 -11.31
C VAL A 247 -1.79 0.26 -10.35
N LEU A 248 -2.97 0.87 -10.46
CA LEU A 248 -4.10 0.58 -9.57
C LEU A 248 -4.67 -0.84 -9.79
N PRO A 249 -5.00 -1.26 -11.04
CA PRO A 249 -5.38 -2.65 -11.33
C PRO A 249 -4.33 -3.68 -10.90
N LEU A 250 -3.04 -3.43 -11.15
CA LEU A 250 -1.94 -4.31 -10.74
C LEU A 250 -1.89 -4.47 -9.22
N LYS A 251 -1.94 -3.35 -8.48
CA LYS A 251 -2.00 -3.36 -7.02
C LYS A 251 -3.22 -4.12 -6.52
N ALA A 252 -4.39 -3.91 -7.12
CA ALA A 252 -5.62 -4.62 -6.74
C ALA A 252 -5.51 -6.13 -6.99
N ALA A 253 -4.88 -6.54 -8.10
CA ALA A 253 -4.68 -7.94 -8.44
C ALA A 253 -3.67 -8.63 -7.50
N LEU A 254 -2.54 -7.99 -7.18
CA LEU A 254 -1.58 -8.53 -6.21
C LEU A 254 -2.17 -8.63 -4.80
N ASN A 255 -2.99 -7.65 -4.39
CA ASN A 255 -3.64 -7.65 -3.07
C ASN A 255 -4.74 -8.71 -2.91
N THR A 256 -5.10 -9.46 -3.97
CA THR A 256 -6.01 -10.63 -3.83
C THR A 256 -5.45 -11.72 -2.93
N ARG A 257 -4.12 -11.73 -2.71
CA ARG A 257 -3.37 -12.72 -1.93
C ARG A 257 -3.60 -14.15 -2.40
N ASP A 258 -3.90 -14.28 -3.68
CA ASP A 258 -4.27 -15.52 -4.32
C ASP A 258 -3.08 -16.00 -5.17
N GLU A 259 -2.39 -17.05 -4.73
CA GLU A 259 -1.15 -17.57 -5.33
C GLU A 259 -1.19 -17.70 -6.87
N PRO A 260 -2.16 -18.40 -7.50
CA PRO A 260 -2.24 -18.48 -8.96
C PRO A 260 -2.53 -17.14 -9.66
N VAL A 261 -3.20 -16.19 -8.99
CA VAL A 261 -3.43 -14.83 -9.52
C VAL A 261 -2.15 -14.02 -9.42
N VAL A 262 -1.49 -14.04 -8.26
CA VAL A 262 -0.21 -13.34 -8.02
C VAL A 262 0.86 -13.84 -8.99
N ALA A 263 1.02 -15.15 -9.17
CA ALA A 263 1.95 -15.73 -10.14
C ALA A 263 1.71 -15.18 -11.56
N ARG A 264 0.43 -15.12 -11.98
CA ARG A 264 0.05 -14.60 -13.29
C ARG A 264 0.33 -13.12 -13.43
N VAL A 265 0.06 -12.32 -12.39
CA VAL A 265 0.33 -10.89 -12.38
C VAL A 265 1.84 -10.63 -12.42
N LEU A 266 2.65 -11.41 -11.71
CA LEU A 266 4.10 -11.34 -11.76
C LEU A 266 4.61 -11.66 -13.17
N LEU A 267 4.14 -12.74 -13.80
CA LEU A 267 4.51 -13.07 -15.19
C LEU A 267 4.14 -11.97 -16.19
N VAL A 268 2.96 -11.37 -16.02
CA VAL A 268 2.54 -10.21 -16.81
C VAL A 268 3.44 -9.01 -16.55
N LEU A 269 3.81 -8.75 -15.30
CA LEU A 269 4.71 -7.64 -14.95
C LEU A 269 6.09 -7.83 -15.58
N GLN A 270 6.63 -9.05 -15.57
CA GLN A 270 7.86 -9.39 -16.28
C GLN A 270 7.72 -9.15 -17.80
N ALA A 271 6.61 -9.58 -18.40
CA ALA A 271 6.35 -9.35 -19.82
C ALA A 271 6.22 -7.85 -20.14
N LEU A 272 5.56 -7.07 -19.28
CA LEU A 272 5.37 -5.64 -19.40
C LEU A 272 6.71 -4.89 -19.44
N VAL A 273 7.59 -5.23 -18.49
CA VAL A 273 8.93 -4.65 -18.37
C VAL A 273 9.83 -5.06 -19.53
N ARG A 274 9.75 -6.33 -19.98
CA ARG A 274 10.51 -6.81 -21.15
C ARG A 274 10.03 -6.22 -22.48
N SER A 275 8.83 -5.64 -22.54
CA SER A 275 8.25 -5.12 -23.78
C SER A 275 8.86 -3.78 -24.22
N SER A 276 9.26 -2.93 -23.27
CA SER A 276 9.89 -1.64 -23.58
C SER A 276 10.77 -1.17 -22.40
N PRO A 277 11.99 -0.68 -22.65
CA PRO A 277 12.86 -0.17 -21.59
C PRO A 277 12.26 1.03 -20.86
N GLU A 278 11.52 1.90 -21.57
CA GLU A 278 10.86 3.08 -21.01
C GLU A 278 9.82 2.72 -19.95
N VAL A 279 9.27 1.49 -20.00
CA VAL A 279 8.28 1.02 -19.03
C VAL A 279 8.94 0.74 -17.68
N GLY A 280 10.17 0.23 -17.66
CA GLY A 280 10.93 -0.01 -16.43
C GLY A 280 11.16 1.29 -15.65
N GLU A 281 11.69 2.31 -16.33
CA GLU A 281 11.89 3.64 -15.76
C GLU A 281 10.57 4.29 -15.29
N ALA A 282 9.50 4.17 -16.08
CA ALA A 282 8.19 4.71 -15.73
C ALA A 282 7.56 4.03 -14.50
N LEU A 283 7.94 2.79 -14.17
CA LEU A 283 7.42 2.04 -13.04
C LEU A 283 8.08 2.40 -11.69
N VAL A 284 9.32 2.91 -11.71
CA VAL A 284 10.08 3.29 -10.50
C VAL A 284 9.28 4.12 -9.48
N PRO A 285 8.58 5.22 -9.85
CA PRO A 285 7.81 6.01 -8.89
C PRO A 285 6.65 5.23 -8.24
N TYR A 286 6.25 4.10 -8.82
CA TYR A 286 5.14 3.27 -8.36
C TYR A 286 5.57 2.02 -7.57
N TYR A 287 6.88 1.76 -7.43
CA TYR A 287 7.40 0.64 -6.64
C TYR A 287 6.86 0.60 -5.22
N ARG A 288 6.64 1.76 -4.58
CA ARG A 288 6.05 1.87 -3.24
C ARG A 288 4.63 1.29 -3.14
N GLN A 289 3.90 1.27 -4.24
CA GLN A 289 2.52 0.79 -4.29
C GLN A 289 2.41 -0.69 -4.65
N ILE A 290 3.36 -1.20 -5.44
CA ILE A 290 3.33 -2.54 -6.03
C ILE A 290 4.15 -3.53 -5.21
N LEU A 291 5.36 -3.15 -4.77
CA LEU A 291 6.31 -4.05 -4.13
C LEU A 291 5.98 -4.53 -2.69
N PRO A 292 5.18 -3.84 -1.83
CA PRO A 292 4.94 -4.31 -0.46
C PRO A 292 4.44 -5.75 -0.34
N ILE A 293 3.67 -6.22 -1.32
CA ILE A 293 3.11 -7.58 -1.34
C ILE A 293 4.16 -8.66 -1.64
N PHE A 294 5.29 -8.29 -2.27
CA PHE A 294 6.36 -9.24 -2.62
C PHE A 294 7.04 -9.76 -1.35
N ASN A 295 7.11 -8.96 -0.29
CA ASN A 295 7.61 -9.37 1.03
C ASN A 295 6.84 -10.56 1.62
N VAL A 296 5.55 -10.70 1.30
CA VAL A 296 4.73 -11.83 1.79
C VAL A 296 5.11 -13.13 1.10
N TYR A 297 5.54 -13.06 -0.16
CA TYR A 297 5.78 -14.23 -1.02
C TYR A 297 7.26 -14.57 -1.22
N LYS A 298 8.18 -13.73 -0.70
CA LYS A 298 9.61 -13.91 -0.85
C LYS A 298 10.15 -15.12 -0.10
N ASP A 299 9.64 -15.38 1.10
CA ASP A 299 10.07 -16.51 1.94
C ASP A 299 9.27 -17.80 1.68
N SER A 300 8.27 -17.76 0.80
CA SER A 300 7.55 -18.95 0.33
C SER A 300 8.38 -19.73 -0.68
N THR A 301 9.51 -20.26 -0.21
CA THR A 301 10.18 -21.40 -0.81
C THR A 301 9.51 -22.63 -0.20
N THR A 302 8.89 -23.49 -1.01
CA THR A 302 8.32 -24.76 -0.56
C THR A 302 9.39 -25.57 0.15
N GLY A 303 9.45 -25.45 1.47
CA GLY A 303 10.35 -26.22 2.31
C GLY A 303 9.68 -27.52 2.73
N THR A 304 9.71 -28.55 1.86
CA THR A 304 9.70 -29.94 2.33
C THR A 304 10.19 -30.91 1.26
N ASP A 305 11.20 -31.66 1.67
CA ASP A 305 11.75 -32.94 1.21
C ASP A 305 10.81 -33.89 0.44
N ALA A 306 11.44 -34.71 -0.41
CA ALA A 306 10.94 -35.98 -0.96
C ALA A 306 9.72 -35.99 -1.92
N SER A 307 9.79 -35.27 -3.03
CA SER A 307 9.26 -35.78 -4.30
C SER A 307 9.93 -35.04 -5.43
N ILE A 308 10.46 -35.78 -6.41
CA ILE A 308 11.02 -35.20 -7.64
C ILE A 308 9.86 -34.50 -8.35
N ASP A 309 9.73 -33.20 -8.11
CA ASP A 309 8.63 -32.43 -8.66
C ASP A 309 8.94 -32.11 -10.13
N TYR A 310 8.36 -32.91 -11.02
CA TYR A 310 8.38 -32.69 -12.47
C TYR A 310 7.64 -31.39 -12.89
N SER A 311 7.14 -30.60 -11.92
CA SER A 311 6.48 -29.31 -12.11
C SER A 311 7.40 -28.17 -12.56
N GLN A 312 8.73 -28.36 -12.63
CA GLN A 312 9.67 -27.36 -13.18
C GLN A 312 9.30 -26.84 -14.60
N ARG A 313 8.45 -27.55 -15.35
CA ARG A 313 7.91 -27.05 -16.64
C ARG A 313 6.86 -25.95 -16.52
N LYS A 314 6.24 -25.78 -15.34
CA LYS A 314 5.33 -24.69 -15.00
C LYS A 314 5.96 -23.91 -13.85
N ARG A 315 6.71 -22.87 -14.21
CA ARG A 315 7.29 -21.80 -13.36
C ARG A 315 6.35 -21.31 -12.24
N GLN A 316 6.16 -22.10 -11.18
CA GLN A 316 5.13 -21.93 -10.15
C GLN A 316 5.71 -21.67 -8.76
N ASN A 317 7.03 -21.72 -8.57
CA ASN A 317 7.65 -21.25 -7.33
C ASN A 317 7.51 -19.73 -7.26
N LEU A 318 6.59 -19.26 -6.41
CA LEU A 318 6.34 -17.84 -6.22
C LEU A 318 7.60 -17.08 -5.75
N GLY A 319 8.40 -17.69 -4.87
CA GLY A 319 9.65 -17.08 -4.38
C GLY A 319 10.65 -16.81 -5.50
N GLU A 320 10.92 -17.79 -6.36
CA GLU A 320 11.81 -17.64 -7.53
C GLU A 320 11.25 -16.61 -8.52
N LEU A 321 9.94 -16.62 -8.74
CA LEU A 321 9.28 -15.69 -9.63
C LEU A 321 9.32 -14.24 -9.10
N VAL A 322 9.22 -14.06 -7.79
CA VAL A 322 9.37 -12.76 -7.12
C VAL A 322 10.80 -12.25 -7.31
N GLU A 323 11.80 -13.07 -7.02
CA GLU A 323 13.22 -12.67 -7.16
C GLU A 323 13.54 -12.31 -8.61
N GLU A 324 13.19 -13.16 -9.58
CA GLU A 324 13.39 -12.86 -11.02
C GLU A 324 12.68 -11.57 -11.44
N THR A 325 11.50 -11.30 -10.90
CA THR A 325 10.78 -10.05 -11.20
C THR A 325 11.51 -8.84 -10.64
N LEU A 326 12.10 -8.92 -9.44
CA LEU A 326 12.86 -7.83 -8.84
C LEU A 326 14.15 -7.55 -9.63
N GLU A 327 14.86 -8.58 -10.08
CA GLU A 327 16.05 -8.46 -10.93
C GLU A 327 15.72 -7.77 -12.27
N LEU A 328 14.59 -8.11 -12.88
CA LEU A 328 14.12 -7.45 -14.11
C LEU A 328 13.75 -5.99 -13.89
N LEU A 329 13.15 -5.67 -12.73
CA LEU A 329 12.80 -4.30 -12.37
C LEU A 329 14.04 -3.44 -12.05
N GLU A 330 15.08 -4.04 -11.48
CA GLU A 330 16.37 -3.37 -11.25
C GLU A 330 17.10 -3.10 -12.57
N SER A 331 17.22 -4.12 -13.43
CA SER A 331 17.96 -4.01 -14.71
C SER A 331 17.30 -3.07 -15.73
N SER A 332 15.98 -2.85 -15.64
CA SER A 332 15.23 -1.98 -16.56
C SER A 332 14.87 -0.60 -15.98
N GLY A 333 14.96 -0.41 -14.66
CA GLY A 333 14.48 0.81 -14.01
C GLY A 333 15.52 1.93 -13.88
N GLY A 334 16.75 1.74 -14.38
CA GLY A 334 17.82 2.73 -14.31
C GLY A 334 18.45 2.88 -12.92
N GLU A 335 19.21 3.96 -12.73
CA GLU A 335 20.08 4.18 -11.56
C GLU A 335 19.32 4.23 -10.22
N ASP A 336 18.08 4.73 -10.24
CA ASP A 336 17.24 4.89 -9.04
C ASP A 336 16.45 3.62 -8.67
N ALA A 337 16.44 2.59 -9.53
CA ALA A 337 15.62 1.40 -9.33
C ALA A 337 16.01 0.63 -8.07
N PHE A 338 17.30 0.34 -7.90
CA PHE A 338 17.81 -0.42 -6.76
C PHE A 338 17.47 0.26 -5.43
N ILE A 339 17.69 1.58 -5.33
CA ILE A 339 17.41 2.35 -4.13
C ILE A 339 15.92 2.24 -3.76
N ASN A 340 15.02 2.43 -4.73
CA ASN A 340 13.59 2.34 -4.50
C ASN A 340 13.13 0.92 -4.15
N ILE A 341 13.70 -0.12 -4.76
CA ILE A 341 13.43 -1.53 -4.42
C ILE A 341 13.90 -1.81 -2.99
N LYS A 342 15.14 -1.42 -2.63
CA LYS A 342 15.74 -1.64 -1.31
C LYS A 342 14.97 -0.95 -0.18
N TYR A 343 14.41 0.23 -0.44
CA TYR A 343 13.53 0.91 0.52
C TYR A 343 12.25 0.12 0.81
N MET A 344 11.72 -0.62 -0.16
CA MET A 344 10.49 -1.40 0.01
C MET A 344 10.74 -2.84 0.46
N ILE A 345 11.85 -3.42 0.04
CA ILE A 345 12.26 -4.79 0.32
C ILE A 345 13.71 -4.73 0.86
N PRO A 346 13.89 -4.51 2.18
CA PRO A 346 15.21 -4.40 2.78
C PRO A 346 16.07 -5.66 2.60
N THR A 347 15.44 -6.82 2.41
CA THR A 347 16.11 -8.12 2.22
C THR A 347 16.61 -8.35 0.78
N TYR A 348 16.26 -7.49 -0.18
CA TYR A 348 16.71 -7.64 -1.57
C TYR A 348 18.21 -7.34 -1.71
N GLN A 349 18.91 -8.15 -2.50
CA GLN A 349 20.32 -7.98 -2.83
C GLN A 349 20.42 -7.65 -4.32
N SER A 350 21.25 -6.65 -4.68
CA SER A 350 21.38 -6.22 -6.07
C SER A 350 21.92 -7.34 -6.94
N CYS A 351 21.31 -7.53 -8.13
CA CYS A 351 21.85 -8.43 -9.14
C CYS A 351 22.97 -7.80 -9.98
N CYS A 352 23.05 -6.47 -10.02
CA CYS A 352 23.98 -5.71 -10.87
C CYS A 352 25.33 -5.41 -10.19
N VAL A 353 25.49 -5.70 -8.90
CA VAL A 353 26.79 -5.64 -8.21
C VAL A 353 27.49 -6.99 -8.32
N ARG A 354 28.10 -7.25 -9.48
CA ARG A 354 29.15 -8.26 -9.68
C ARG A 354 30.28 -7.69 -10.52
#